data_AF-A0A7Y5HBW8-F1
#
_entry.id   AF-A0A7Y5HBW8-F1
#
_cell.length_a   1.000
_cell.length_b   1.000
_cell.length_c   1.000
_cell.angle_alpha   90.00
_cell.angle_beta   90.00
_cell.angle_gamma   90.00
#
_symmetry.space_group_name_H-M   'P 1'
#
loop_
_entity.id
_entity.type
_entity.pdbx_description
1 polymer ?
#
loop_
_entity_poly.entity_id
_entity_poly.type
_entity_poly.pdbx_seq_one_letter_code
_entity_poly.pdbx_strand_id
1 'polypeptide(L)' 'MIRVHALAIHEIGEASDWYRTRNLILAEALEEAIEEAIGRIEEGPERWPKGGFGTRHYIMG' A
#
# COMPACT_ATOMS: atom_id res chain seq x y z
N MET A 1 1.50 -14.01 -7.11
CA MET A 1 1.72 -12.88 -8.05
C MET A 1 0.55 -11.93 -7.97
N ILE A 2 0.74 -10.84 -7.23
CA ILE A 2 -0.22 -9.74 -7.12
C ILE A 2 -0.22 -8.91 -8.40
N ARG A 3 -1.41 -8.45 -8.82
CA ARG A 3 -1.56 -7.47 -9.90
C ARG A 3 -1.91 -6.13 -9.28
N VAL A 4 -1.08 -5.13 -9.55
CA VAL A 4 -1.29 -3.75 -9.07
C VAL A 4 -1.94 -2.94 -10.20
N HIS A 5 -2.98 -2.19 -9.87
CA HIS A 5 -3.64 -1.30 -10.82
C HIS A 5 -2.72 -0.11 -11.16
N ALA A 6 -2.68 0.32 -12.42
CA ALA A 6 -1.77 1.38 -12.86
C ALA A 6 -1.96 2.71 -12.09
N LEU A 7 -3.21 3.05 -11.74
CA LEU A 7 -3.49 4.23 -10.92
C LEU A 7 -2.85 4.13 -9.53
N ALA A 8 -2.84 2.94 -8.92
CA ALA A 8 -2.23 2.75 -7.61
C ALA A 8 -0.70 2.95 -7.66
N ILE A 9 -0.05 2.54 -8.76
CA ILE A 9 1.38 2.81 -8.97
C ILE A 9 1.64 4.32 -9.01
N HIS A 10 0.75 5.08 -9.67
CA HIS A 10 0.86 6.54 -9.74
C HIS A 10 0.65 7.19 -8.37
N GLU A 11 -0.39 6.79 -7.63
CA GLU A 11 -0.71 7.31 -6.29
C GLU A 11 0.44 7.06 -5.30
N ILE A 12 1.08 5.89 -5.36
CA ILE A 12 2.26 5.58 -4.53
C ILE A 12 3.43 6.51 -4.88
N GLY A 13 3.66 6.75 -6.17
CA GLY A 13 4.71 7.66 -6.64
C GLY A 13 4.49 9.09 -6.14
N GLU A 14 3.27 9.62 -6.31
CA GLU A 14 2.92 10.97 -5.83
C GLU A 14 3.07 11.10 -4.30
N ALA A 15 2.66 10.09 -3.55
CA ALA A 15 2.81 10.07 -2.10
C ALA A 15 4.29 10.04 -1.68
N SER A 16 5.11 9.17 -2.29
CA SER A 16 6.55 9.11 -2.01
C SER A 16 7.23 10.44 -2.32
N ASP A 17 6.98 11.05 -3.48
CA ASP A 17 7.54 12.35 -3.84
C ASP A 17 7.11 13.46 -2.86
N TRP A 18 5.84 13.44 -2.43
CA TRP A 18 5.36 14.38 -1.43
C TRP A 18 6.12 14.26 -0.10
N TYR A 19 6.42 13.04 0.34
CA TYR A 19 7.23 12.82 1.55
C TYR A 19 8.70 13.15 1.31
N ARG A 20 9.32 12.75 0.20
CA ARG A 20 10.74 12.99 -0.10
C ARG A 20 11.10 14.48 -0.08
N THR A 21 10.20 15.33 -0.56
CA THR A 21 10.39 16.79 -0.53
C THR A 21 10.40 17.39 0.89
N ARG A 22 9.92 16.66 1.91
CA ARG A 22 9.75 17.12 3.29
C ARG A 22 10.62 16.36 4.29
N ASN A 23 10.69 15.04 4.15
CA ASN A 23 11.39 14.13 5.04
C ASN A 23 11.66 12.81 4.31
N LEU A 24 12.92 12.53 4.01
CA LEU A 24 13.35 11.31 3.33
C LEU A 24 13.01 10.03 4.12
N ILE A 25 13.15 10.07 5.45
CA ILE A 25 12.88 8.92 6.32
C ILE A 25 11.40 8.52 6.24
N LEU A 26 10.49 9.49 6.14
CA LEU A 26 9.06 9.20 6.01
C LEU A 26 8.71 8.63 4.63
N ALA A 27 9.44 9.02 3.58
CA ALA A 27 9.26 8.42 2.26
C ALA A 27 9.71 6.96 2.23
N GLU A 28 10.88 6.68 2.81
CA GLU A 28 11.39 5.30 2.94
C GLU A 28 10.44 4.44 3.77
N ALA A 29 9.94 4.96 4.90
CA ALA A 29 8.97 4.27 5.73
C ALA A 29 7.64 4.00 5.01
N LEU A 30 7.18 4.91 4.15
CA LEU A 30 5.99 4.68 3.32
C LEU A 30 6.20 3.54 2.33
N GLU A 31 7.35 3.52 1.65
CA GLU A 31 7.69 2.47 0.67
C GLU A 31 7.76 1.09 1.35
N GLU A 32 8.41 1.01 2.52
CA GLU A 32 8.48 -0.22 3.32
C GLU A 32 7.10 -0.68 3.79
N ALA A 33 6.26 0.24 4.30
CA ALA A 33 4.91 -0.10 4.74
C ALA A 33 4.01 -0.63 3.60
N ILE A 34 4.18 -0.12 2.38
CA ILE A 34 3.47 -0.60 1.19
C ILE A 34 3.94 -2.01 0.82
N GLU A 35 5.26 -2.24 0.79
CA GLU A 35 5.82 -3.56 0.49
C GLU A 35 5.37 -4.61 1.52
N GLU A 36 5.38 -4.25 2.80
CA GLU A 36 4.85 -5.11 3.87
C GLU A 36 3.36 -5.42 3.66
N ALA A 37 2.55 -4.40 3.33
CA ALA A 37 1.13 -4.59 3.06
C ALA A 37 0.88 -5.57 1.91
N ILE A 38 1.63 -5.44 0.81
CA ILE A 38 1.57 -6.33 -0.34
C ILE A 38 1.94 -7.76 0.08
N GLY A 39 3.01 -7.93 0.85
CA GLY A 39 3.43 -9.24 1.37
C GLY A 39 2.35 -9.90 2.22
N ARG A 40 1.77 -9.18 3.17
CA ARG A 40 0.68 -9.70 4.02
C ARG A 40 -0.57 -10.07 3.21
N ILE A 41 -0.89 -9.31 2.16
CA ILE A 41 -2.00 -9.61 1.26
C ILE A 41 -1.70 -10.87 0.44
N GLU A 42 -0.46 -11.07 -0.02
CA GLU A 42 -0.07 -12.28 -0.76
C GLU A 42 -0.16 -13.54 0.12
N GLU A 43 0.25 -13.43 1.39
CA GLU A 43 0.23 -14.54 2.34
C GLU A 43 -1.17 -14.99 2.78
N GLY A 44 -2.18 -14.12 2.72
CA GLY A 44 -3.51 -14.42 3.23
C GLY A 44 -4.51 -13.32 2.92
N PRO A 45 -4.99 -13.20 1.68
CA PRO A 45 -5.88 -12.11 1.27
C PRO A 45 -7.22 -12.11 2.02
N GLU A 46 -7.61 -13.23 2.61
CA GLU A 46 -8.83 -13.38 3.41
C GLU A 46 -8.77 -12.82 4.83
N ARG A 47 -7.59 -12.43 5.32
CA ARG A 47 -7.37 -11.89 6.68
C ARG A 47 -8.24 -10.67 7.01
N TRP A 48 -8.51 -9.81 6.02
CA TRP A 48 -9.35 -8.61 6.20
C TRP A 48 -10.75 -8.89 5.72
N PRO A 49 -11.82 -8.62 6.49
CA PRO A 49 -13.19 -8.91 6.06
C PRO A 49 -13.56 -8.17 4.77
N LYS A 50 -14.43 -8.78 3.96
CA LYS A 50 -14.99 -8.12 2.77
C LYS A 50 -15.99 -7.03 3.20
N GLY A 51 -15.90 -5.86 2.57
CA GLY A 51 -16.91 -4.82 2.63
C GLY A 51 -18.09 -5.10 1.68
N GLY A 52 -19.08 -4.20 1.67
CA GLY A 52 -20.34 -4.35 0.92
C GLY A 52 -20.19 -4.51 -0.61
N PHE A 53 -19.05 -4.11 -1.17
CA PHE A 53 -18.76 -4.22 -2.61
C PHE A 53 -17.75 -5.33 -2.94
N GLY A 54 -17.47 -6.25 -2.00
CA GLY A 54 -16.52 -7.34 -2.19
C GLY A 54 -15.04 -6.91 -2.12
N THR A 55 -14.77 -5.64 -1.82
CA THR A 55 -13.42 -5.10 -1.55
C THR A 55 -12.99 -5.41 -0.11
N ARG A 56 -11.69 -5.33 0.16
CA ARG A 56 -11.10 -5.48 1.50
C ARG A 56 -10.24 -4.24 1.79
N HIS A 57 -10.12 -3.89 3.06
CA HIS A 57 -9.35 -2.70 3.47
C HIS A 57 -8.22 -3.12 4.41
N TYR A 58 -6.99 -2.80 4.02
CA TYR A 58 -5.79 -2.86 4.85
C TYR A 58 -5.53 -1.47 5.43
N ILE A 59 -5.34 -1.37 6.74
CA ILE A 59 -4.94 -0.11 7.40
C ILE A 59 -3.50 -0.28 7.83
N MET A 60 -2.61 0.57 7.31
CA MET A 60 -1.23 0.71 7.77
C MET A 60 -1.24 1.31 9.18
N GLY A 61 -0.45 0.74 10.09
CA GLY A 61 -0.34 1.17 11.50
C GLY A 61 1.02 1.75 11.83
#